data_AF-A0A9D2BZP3-F1
#
_entry.id   AF-A0A9D2BZP3-F1
#
_cell.length_a   1.000
_cell.length_b   1.000
_cell.length_c   1.000
_cell.angle_alpha   90.00
_cell.angle_beta   90.00
_cell.angle_gamma   90.00
#
_symmetry.space_group_name_H-M   'P 1'
#
loop_
_entity.id
_entity.type
_entity.pdbx_description
1 polymer ?
#
loop_
_entity_poly.entity_id
_entity_poly.type
_entity_poly.pdbx_seq_one_letter_code
_entity_poly.pdbx_strand_id
1 'polypeptide(L)'
;MDLEQVQAESKALQEGPVEPFVAQLKQMCRAAFGMDWTPPAVDAAGMEKLRSYSFLPEAVFAFYETVGGEERLWKQGLYPVERIEPDSSKAASDESQNLIYYKSREGELWAFSNRKCRTPCSGILSDGPGYHLYWMPVQPGQTLHAILVRQVGRMLSQWMPNRVWVKLPSTRQKGHTAYQRAAAQLGLTALNEDGKFGWDYACDEQRGLLMDYLIDRQKKCLVYSATPEALEALEQDFEVVWEKRNGEKILDPATFLQTPPPQTFEEKLDMMREILLGKRRMDLPMEEIEKAEKRLGMVFPEPLRAFYQRFGKGGKLMSTESLHTIYTPKELQTYTVEDEDSDEYEGYTEEELTALGGDLVLAEENQAVWWCRLDRETGEPYLDYGDGERMEMDMGLEGTLLWLLAQQSLGCLANGGDCALEQTPENRAWMEHYFHYLAEGKWEVFVNPERGIIGSRTDENSICIAGRRGTELDKLERDTGLQISYF
;
A
#
# COMPACT_ATOMS: atom_id res chain seq x y z
N MET A 1 -8.14 3.01 33.74
CA MET A 1 -8.77 4.23 33.19
C MET A 1 -10.12 4.33 33.86
N ASP A 2 -10.41 5.46 34.50
CA ASP A 2 -11.60 5.62 35.35
C ASP A 2 -12.88 5.67 34.49
N LEU A 3 -13.98 5.08 34.95
CA LEU A 3 -15.22 4.95 34.17
C LEU A 3 -15.83 6.33 33.87
N GLU A 4 -15.68 7.27 34.81
CA GLU A 4 -16.09 8.68 34.65
C GLU A 4 -15.24 9.40 33.59
N GLN A 5 -13.96 9.04 33.46
CA GLN A 5 -13.05 9.62 32.47
C GLN A 5 -13.39 9.12 31.07
N VAL A 6 -13.76 7.84 30.92
CA VAL A 6 -14.26 7.27 29.66
C VAL A 6 -15.59 7.87 29.26
N GLN A 7 -16.51 8.09 30.20
CA GLN A 7 -17.80 8.73 29.93
C GLN A 7 -17.62 10.21 29.55
N ALA A 8 -16.69 10.93 30.19
CA ALA A 8 -16.35 12.31 29.83
C ALA A 8 -15.67 12.41 28.46
N GLU A 9 -14.77 11.48 28.11
CA GLU A 9 -14.13 11.42 26.78
C GLU A 9 -15.12 11.00 25.68
N SER A 10 -16.07 10.10 25.98
CA SER A 10 -17.17 9.74 25.08
C SER A 10 -18.14 10.90 24.85
N LYS A 11 -18.37 11.74 25.87
CA LYS A 11 -19.19 12.94 25.75
C LYS A 11 -18.45 14.06 24.98
N ALA A 12 -17.13 14.17 25.15
CA ALA A 12 -16.29 15.10 24.39
C ALA A 12 -16.25 14.82 22.88
N LEU A 13 -16.50 13.57 22.45
CA LEU A 13 -16.69 13.19 21.05
C LEU A 13 -18.04 13.65 20.46
N GLN A 14 -19.00 14.06 21.30
CA GLN A 14 -20.42 14.28 20.94
C GLN A 14 -20.87 15.75 20.88
N GLU A 15 -20.07 16.73 21.32
CA GLU A 15 -20.58 18.10 21.60
C GLU A 15 -20.16 19.15 20.57
N GLY A 16 -20.46 18.92 19.28
CA GLY A 16 -20.46 19.99 18.27
C GLY A 16 -21.89 20.35 17.86
N PRO A 17 -22.22 21.61 17.55
CA PRO A 17 -23.52 21.93 16.93
C PRO A 17 -23.65 21.21 15.58
N VAL A 18 -24.83 20.65 15.31
CA VAL A 18 -25.10 19.85 14.11
C VAL A 18 -25.21 20.72 12.86
N GLU A 19 -25.73 21.94 12.98
CA GLU A 19 -25.99 22.81 11.83
C GLU A 19 -24.71 23.21 11.09
N PRO A 20 -23.61 23.63 11.75
CA PRO A 20 -22.34 23.88 11.08
C PRO A 20 -21.77 22.65 10.39
N PHE A 21 -21.90 21.47 10.99
CA PHE A 21 -21.46 20.20 10.40
C PHE A 21 -22.24 19.87 9.11
N VAL A 22 -23.57 19.96 9.15
CA VAL A 22 -24.42 19.76 7.96
C VAL A 22 -24.10 20.79 6.88
N ALA A 23 -23.83 22.05 7.25
CA ALA A 23 -23.44 23.07 6.29
C ALA A 23 -22.11 22.74 5.60
N GLN A 24 -21.11 22.24 6.34
CA GLN A 24 -19.84 21.79 5.78
C GLN A 24 -20.02 20.63 4.80
N LEU A 25 -20.79 19.60 5.17
CA LEU A 25 -21.09 18.48 4.28
C LEU A 25 -21.74 18.95 2.97
N LYS A 26 -22.75 19.84 3.07
CA LYS A 26 -23.40 20.42 1.89
C LYS A 26 -22.43 21.20 1.01
N GLN A 27 -21.55 22.00 1.62
CA GLN A 27 -20.56 22.79 0.90
C GLN A 27 -19.59 21.89 0.12
N MET A 28 -19.11 20.80 0.74
CA MET A 28 -18.25 19.82 0.08
C MET A 28 -18.94 19.15 -1.10
N CYS A 29 -20.17 18.67 -0.88
CA CYS A 29 -20.94 18.01 -1.93
C CYS A 29 -21.25 18.98 -3.09
N ARG A 30 -21.55 20.26 -2.83
CA ARG A 30 -21.74 21.25 -3.89
C ARG A 30 -20.45 21.59 -4.63
N ALA A 31 -19.33 21.67 -3.93
CA ALA A 31 -18.04 21.84 -4.58
C ALA A 31 -17.71 20.68 -5.53
N ALA A 32 -18.09 19.44 -5.15
CA ALA A 32 -17.85 18.26 -5.98
C ALA A 32 -18.89 18.03 -7.07
N PHE A 33 -20.17 18.25 -6.78
CA PHE A 33 -21.28 17.82 -7.63
C PHE A 33 -22.00 18.96 -8.35
N GLY A 34 -21.70 20.21 -8.01
CA GLY A 34 -22.36 21.39 -8.54
C GLY A 34 -23.21 22.12 -7.49
N MET A 35 -23.38 23.44 -7.68
CA MET A 35 -24.12 24.32 -6.77
C MET A 35 -25.60 23.98 -6.63
N ASP A 36 -26.17 23.32 -7.63
CA ASP A 36 -27.56 22.85 -7.66
C ASP A 36 -27.76 21.54 -6.86
N TRP A 37 -26.68 20.92 -6.37
CA TRP A 37 -26.78 19.74 -5.54
C TRP A 37 -27.55 20.02 -4.25
N THR A 38 -28.46 19.10 -3.95
CA THR A 38 -29.25 19.07 -2.71
C THR A 38 -29.17 17.69 -2.09
N PRO A 39 -29.31 17.57 -0.75
CA PRO A 39 -29.32 16.28 -0.08
C PRO A 39 -30.34 15.32 -0.73
N PRO A 40 -29.92 14.11 -1.09
CA PRO A 40 -30.81 13.12 -1.70
C PRO A 40 -31.83 12.62 -0.67
N ALA A 41 -32.95 12.09 -1.18
CA ALA A 41 -33.90 11.38 -0.33
C ALA A 41 -33.25 10.12 0.25
N VAL A 42 -33.51 9.86 1.53
CA VAL A 42 -33.00 8.70 2.27
C VAL A 42 -34.18 7.85 2.71
N ASP A 43 -34.01 6.53 2.76
CA ASP A 43 -35.06 5.61 3.19
C ASP A 43 -35.53 5.92 4.63
N ALA A 44 -36.81 6.25 4.78
CA ALA A 44 -37.38 6.68 6.05
C ALA A 44 -37.38 5.54 7.09
N ALA A 45 -37.65 4.31 6.65
CA ALA A 45 -37.68 3.14 7.52
C ALA A 45 -36.28 2.78 8.04
N GLY A 46 -35.26 2.83 7.17
CA GLY A 46 -33.86 2.66 7.53
C GLY A 46 -33.38 3.75 8.49
N MET A 47 -33.77 5.01 8.27
CA MET A 47 -33.47 6.10 9.21
C MET A 47 -34.19 5.94 10.56
N GLU A 48 -35.44 5.46 10.58
CA GLU A 48 -36.15 5.14 11.83
C GLU A 48 -35.47 4.00 12.59
N LYS A 49 -35.06 2.93 11.88
CA LYS A 49 -34.25 1.84 12.42
C LYS A 49 -32.92 2.38 12.99
N LEU A 50 -32.22 3.24 12.25
CA LEU A 50 -30.95 3.82 12.71
C LEU A 50 -31.15 4.64 14.00
N ARG A 51 -32.21 5.45 14.07
CA ARG A 51 -32.55 6.24 15.27
C ARG A 51 -33.02 5.38 16.45
N SER A 52 -33.44 4.14 16.22
CA SER A 52 -33.77 3.21 17.32
C SER A 52 -32.55 2.81 18.15
N TYR A 53 -31.34 3.00 17.61
CA TYR A 53 -30.09 2.75 18.33
C TYR A 53 -29.70 3.95 19.20
N SER A 54 -30.10 3.93 20.47
CA SER A 54 -29.93 5.03 21.43
C SER A 54 -28.48 5.42 21.75
N PHE A 55 -27.51 4.57 21.42
CA PHE A 55 -26.08 4.86 21.62
C PHE A 55 -25.46 5.67 20.47
N LEU A 56 -26.17 5.81 19.34
CA LEU A 56 -25.66 6.55 18.19
C LEU A 56 -25.78 8.07 18.42
N PRO A 57 -24.72 8.84 18.12
CA PRO A 57 -24.76 10.29 18.28
C PRO A 57 -25.52 10.97 17.15
N GLU A 58 -26.07 12.16 17.43
CA GLU A 58 -26.88 12.93 16.48
C GLU A 58 -26.15 13.24 15.16
N ALA A 59 -24.83 13.44 15.24
CA ALA A 59 -23.94 13.58 14.10
C ALA A 59 -24.08 12.48 13.04
N VAL A 60 -24.30 11.23 13.46
CA VAL A 60 -24.46 10.09 12.54
C VAL A 60 -25.78 10.19 11.79
N PHE A 61 -26.86 10.58 12.46
CA PHE A 61 -28.15 10.80 11.80
C PHE A 61 -28.06 11.94 10.80
N ALA A 62 -27.50 13.09 11.22
CA ALA A 62 -27.32 14.25 10.37
C ALA A 62 -26.44 13.96 9.15
N PHE A 63 -25.40 13.13 9.32
CA PHE A 63 -24.55 12.65 8.23
C PHE A 63 -25.36 11.86 7.20
N TYR A 64 -26.10 10.82 7.64
CA TYR A 64 -26.89 9.99 6.73
C TYR A 64 -28.02 10.76 6.06
N GLU A 65 -28.69 11.66 6.78
CA GLU A 65 -29.70 12.56 6.19
C GLU A 65 -29.13 13.51 5.15
N THR A 66 -27.84 13.86 5.25
CA THR A 66 -27.22 14.81 4.33
C THR A 66 -26.62 14.13 3.10
N VAL A 67 -25.90 13.02 3.28
CA VAL A 67 -25.12 12.37 2.19
C VAL A 67 -25.42 10.88 2.01
N GLY A 68 -26.18 10.24 2.90
CA GLY A 68 -26.37 8.78 2.91
C GLY A 68 -27.09 8.21 1.69
N GLY A 69 -27.95 9.00 1.04
CA GLY A 69 -28.63 8.62 -0.20
C GLY A 69 -27.84 8.89 -1.48
N GLU A 70 -26.60 9.35 -1.39
CA GLU A 70 -25.82 9.76 -2.56
C GLU A 70 -25.15 8.56 -3.23
N GLU A 71 -25.76 8.05 -4.31
CA GLU A 71 -25.29 6.88 -5.05
C GLU A 71 -23.83 7.00 -5.54
N ARG A 72 -23.36 8.22 -5.84
CA ARG A 72 -21.97 8.45 -6.25
C ARG A 72 -20.97 8.11 -5.14
N LEU A 73 -21.35 8.34 -3.88
CA LEU A 73 -20.54 8.00 -2.71
C LEU A 73 -20.63 6.50 -2.37
N TRP A 74 -21.68 5.79 -2.80
CA TRP A 74 -21.80 4.35 -2.59
C TRP A 74 -20.66 3.57 -3.26
N LYS A 75 -20.27 4.00 -4.45
CA LYS A 75 -19.12 3.44 -5.18
C LYS A 75 -17.78 3.69 -4.48
N GLN A 76 -17.74 4.62 -3.53
CA GLN A 76 -16.57 4.97 -2.72
C GLN A 76 -16.69 4.42 -1.29
N GLY A 77 -17.63 3.48 -1.06
CA GLY A 77 -17.80 2.76 0.19
C GLY A 77 -18.93 3.28 1.09
N LEU A 78 -19.62 4.39 0.78
CA LEU A 78 -20.75 4.89 1.59
C LEU A 78 -22.01 4.06 1.36
N TYR A 79 -22.27 3.06 2.19
CA TYR A 79 -23.50 2.27 2.05
C TYR A 79 -24.76 3.05 2.43
N PRO A 80 -25.90 2.79 1.77
CA PRO A 80 -27.17 3.38 2.14
C PRO A 80 -27.66 2.86 3.51
N VAL A 81 -28.54 3.65 4.14
CA VAL A 81 -28.92 3.49 5.55
C VAL A 81 -29.51 2.12 5.89
N GLU A 82 -30.24 1.52 4.97
CA GLU A 82 -30.90 0.23 5.15
C GLU A 82 -29.92 -0.95 5.29
N ARG A 83 -28.65 -0.76 4.92
CA ARG A 83 -27.58 -1.76 5.05
C ARG A 83 -26.79 -1.66 6.36
N ILE A 84 -27.15 -0.72 7.24
CA ILE A 84 -26.48 -0.51 8.52
C ILE A 84 -27.13 -1.39 9.59
N GLU A 85 -26.31 -2.19 10.27
CA GLU A 85 -26.75 -3.05 11.37
C GLU A 85 -25.66 -3.12 12.44
N PRO A 86 -25.91 -2.64 13.67
CA PRO A 86 -24.95 -2.79 14.75
C PRO A 86 -24.88 -4.24 15.22
N ASP A 87 -23.66 -4.74 15.45
CA ASP A 87 -23.43 -6.08 15.99
C ASP A 87 -23.71 -6.09 17.50
N SER A 88 -24.84 -6.68 17.87
CA SER A 88 -25.28 -6.83 19.26
C SER A 88 -24.52 -7.90 20.04
N SER A 89 -23.78 -8.80 19.38
CA SER A 89 -23.03 -9.87 20.05
C SER A 89 -21.74 -9.37 20.69
N LYS A 90 -21.14 -8.32 20.12
CA LYS A 90 -19.95 -7.65 20.69
C LYS A 90 -20.31 -6.54 21.67
N ALA A 91 -21.51 -5.95 21.57
CA ALA A 91 -22.05 -4.90 22.43
C ALA A 91 -22.15 -5.27 23.93
N ALA A 92 -22.04 -6.56 24.28
CA ALA A 92 -22.15 -7.09 25.64
C ALA A 92 -20.90 -6.90 26.51
N SER A 93 -19.80 -6.38 25.96
CA SER A 93 -18.63 -5.96 26.76
C SER A 93 -18.67 -4.45 26.97
N ASP A 94 -18.42 -3.95 28.18
CA ASP A 94 -18.35 -2.50 28.45
C ASP A 94 -17.31 -1.75 27.56
N GLU A 95 -16.47 -2.49 26.82
CA GLU A 95 -15.47 -1.96 25.89
C GLU A 95 -16.00 -1.68 24.47
N SER A 96 -17.24 -2.09 24.17
CA SER A 96 -17.79 -2.20 22.80
C SER A 96 -18.95 -1.26 22.48
N GLN A 97 -19.41 -0.46 23.44
CA GLN A 97 -20.61 0.38 23.34
C GLN A 97 -20.54 1.50 22.27
N ASN A 98 -19.39 1.65 21.61
CA ASN A 98 -19.14 2.68 20.59
C ASN A 98 -18.90 2.08 19.20
N LEU A 99 -19.28 0.82 18.98
CA LEU A 99 -19.05 0.11 17.72
C LEU A 99 -20.28 0.14 16.80
N ILE A 100 -20.22 0.89 15.69
CA ILE A 100 -21.22 0.81 14.62
C ILE A 100 -20.75 -0.25 13.63
N TYR A 101 -21.61 -1.23 13.35
CA TYR A 101 -21.32 -2.23 12.34
C TYR A 101 -22.21 -2.09 11.11
N TYR A 102 -21.77 -2.63 9.98
CA TYR A 102 -22.61 -2.79 8.80
C TYR A 102 -22.25 -4.06 8.03
N LYS A 103 -23.22 -4.54 7.24
CA LYS A 103 -23.12 -5.79 6.49
C LYS A 103 -22.76 -5.51 5.03
N SER A 104 -21.51 -5.76 4.63
CA SER A 104 -21.04 -5.59 3.24
C SER A 104 -21.56 -6.68 2.31
N ARG A 105 -21.62 -7.93 2.81
CA ARG A 105 -22.07 -9.15 2.11
C ARG A 105 -22.76 -10.11 3.09
N GLU A 106 -23.43 -11.14 2.57
CA GLU A 106 -24.00 -12.19 3.43
C GLU A 106 -22.89 -12.90 4.21
N GLY A 107 -22.80 -12.62 5.52
CA GLY A 107 -21.80 -13.19 6.43
C GLY A 107 -20.63 -12.27 6.81
N GLU A 108 -20.50 -11.08 6.22
CA GLU A 108 -19.42 -10.13 6.52
C GLU A 108 -19.92 -8.92 7.33
N LEU A 109 -19.18 -8.54 8.40
CA LEU A 109 -19.47 -7.38 9.25
C LEU A 109 -18.21 -6.52 9.43
N TRP A 110 -18.35 -5.20 9.27
CA TRP A 110 -17.30 -4.19 9.51
C TRP A 110 -17.65 -3.29 10.69
N ALA A 111 -16.67 -2.63 11.34
CA ALA A 111 -16.89 -1.91 12.61
C ALA A 111 -16.14 -0.57 12.73
N PHE A 112 -16.80 0.47 13.25
CA PHE A 112 -16.19 1.74 13.70
C PHE A 112 -15.96 1.75 15.21
N SER A 113 -14.76 1.99 15.75
CA SER A 113 -14.51 2.09 17.22
C SER A 113 -14.03 3.48 17.65
N ASN A 114 -14.53 4.00 18.79
CA ASN A 114 -13.96 5.21 19.40
C ASN A 114 -12.76 4.94 20.35
N ARG A 115 -12.48 3.68 20.69
CA ARG A 115 -11.37 3.31 21.58
C ARG A 115 -10.15 2.89 20.77
N LYS A 116 -8.95 3.05 21.38
CA LYS A 116 -7.68 2.43 20.95
C LYS A 116 -7.81 0.90 20.91
N CYS A 117 -8.54 0.34 19.94
CA CYS A 117 -8.50 -1.06 19.63
C CYS A 117 -7.10 -1.39 19.06
N ARG A 118 -6.54 -2.53 19.47
CA ARG A 118 -5.31 -3.12 18.91
C ARG A 118 -5.58 -3.97 17.65
N THR A 119 -6.81 -3.95 17.13
CA THR A 119 -7.29 -4.75 15.98
C THR A 119 -7.94 -3.84 14.92
N PRO A 120 -7.69 -4.05 13.61
CA PRO A 120 -7.99 -3.07 12.56
C PRO A 120 -9.48 -2.78 12.51
N CYS A 121 -9.84 -1.57 12.90
CA CYS A 121 -11.21 -1.08 12.87
C CYS A 121 -11.28 0.00 11.81
N SER A 122 -11.96 -0.32 10.73
CA SER A 122 -12.29 0.58 9.64
C SER A 122 -13.11 1.78 10.15
N GLY A 123 -13.13 2.87 9.38
CA GLY A 123 -14.09 3.94 9.62
C GLY A 123 -15.53 3.42 9.51
N ILE A 124 -16.50 4.31 9.62
CA ILE A 124 -17.91 4.01 9.34
C ILE A 124 -18.08 3.33 7.97
N LEU A 125 -17.09 3.42 7.10
CA LEU A 125 -16.97 2.74 5.82
C LEU A 125 -15.61 1.99 5.74
N SER A 126 -15.66 0.76 5.25
CA SER A 126 -14.56 -0.14 4.89
C SER A 126 -14.84 -0.76 3.52
N ASP A 127 -13.76 -0.94 2.80
CA ASP A 127 -13.67 -0.99 1.36
C ASP A 127 -14.04 -2.35 0.74
N GLY A 128 -14.29 -2.31 -0.57
CA GLY A 128 -14.05 -3.45 -1.44
C GLY A 128 -12.57 -3.88 -1.43
N PRO A 129 -12.18 -4.82 -2.31
CA PRO A 129 -10.83 -5.37 -2.29
C PRO A 129 -9.84 -4.26 -2.68
N GLY A 130 -8.98 -3.80 -1.77
CA GLY A 130 -7.80 -3.02 -2.18
C GLY A 130 -7.29 -1.84 -1.33
N TYR A 131 -7.96 -1.35 -0.28
CA TYR A 131 -7.40 -0.23 0.50
C TYR A 131 -7.37 -0.44 2.02
N HIS A 132 -6.18 -0.24 2.58
CA HIS A 132 -5.96 -0.12 4.02
C HIS A 132 -6.48 1.24 4.52
N LEU A 133 -7.49 1.22 5.38
CA LEU A 133 -7.76 2.36 6.26
C LEU A 133 -6.59 2.47 7.25
N TYR A 134 -5.79 3.53 7.07
CA TYR A 134 -4.88 3.98 8.13
C TYR A 134 -5.71 4.16 9.40
N TRP A 135 -5.35 3.36 10.39
CA TRP A 135 -5.79 3.50 11.77
C TRP A 135 -5.64 4.96 12.17
N MET A 136 -6.74 5.67 12.32
CA MET A 136 -6.73 6.90 13.07
C MET A 136 -7.07 6.52 14.50
N PRO A 137 -6.09 6.29 15.40
CA PRO A 137 -6.42 6.41 16.81
C PRO A 137 -7.09 7.78 16.96
N VAL A 138 -8.32 7.81 17.48
CA VAL A 138 -8.99 9.07 17.82
C VAL A 138 -7.99 9.85 18.66
N GLN A 139 -7.39 10.87 18.04
CA GLN A 139 -6.35 11.61 18.71
C GLN A 139 -7.02 12.53 19.73
N PRO A 140 -6.41 12.75 20.91
CA PRO A 140 -6.97 13.64 21.91
C PRO A 140 -7.36 15.00 21.29
N GLY A 141 -8.66 15.34 21.36
CA GLY A 141 -9.22 16.57 20.79
C GLY A 141 -9.86 16.46 19.40
N GLN A 142 -10.03 15.26 18.82
CA GLN A 142 -10.84 15.08 17.60
C GLN A 142 -12.34 14.97 17.92
N THR A 143 -13.17 15.70 17.17
CA THR A 143 -14.64 15.56 17.20
C THR A 143 -15.11 14.57 16.14
N LEU A 144 -16.25 13.93 16.37
CA LEU A 144 -16.86 13.05 15.38
C LEU A 144 -17.19 13.79 14.07
N HIS A 145 -17.62 15.06 14.15
CA HIS A 145 -17.86 15.90 12.97
C HIS A 145 -16.62 16.02 12.09
N ALA A 146 -15.45 16.32 12.68
CA ALA A 146 -14.22 16.45 11.93
C ALA A 146 -13.80 15.14 11.24
N ILE A 147 -14.03 14.00 11.91
CA ILE A 147 -13.76 12.67 11.34
C ILE A 147 -14.67 12.41 10.13
N LEU A 148 -15.98 12.65 10.27
CA LEU A 148 -16.96 12.45 9.20
C LEU A 148 -16.70 13.38 8.00
N VAL A 149 -16.40 14.65 8.26
CA VAL A 149 -16.02 15.63 7.20
C VAL A 149 -14.81 15.13 6.42
N ARG A 150 -13.75 14.63 7.10
CA ARG A 150 -12.58 14.08 6.42
C ARG A 150 -12.89 12.85 5.59
N GLN A 151 -13.76 11.97 6.08
CA GLN A 151 -14.20 10.79 5.33
C GLN A 151 -14.92 11.19 4.04
N VAL A 152 -15.83 12.17 4.10
CA VAL A 152 -16.50 12.70 2.90
C VAL A 152 -15.50 13.35 1.95
N GLY A 153 -14.57 14.15 2.47
CA GLY A 153 -13.51 14.75 1.66
C GLY A 153 -12.72 13.72 0.88
N ARG A 154 -12.34 12.62 1.53
CA ARG A 154 -11.63 11.52 0.89
C ARG A 154 -12.45 10.90 -0.24
N MET A 155 -13.71 10.54 0.03
CA MET A 155 -14.58 9.93 -0.99
C MET A 155 -14.79 10.87 -2.20
N LEU A 156 -15.02 12.16 -1.94
CA LEU A 156 -15.19 13.16 -3.01
C LEU A 156 -13.90 13.33 -3.81
N SER A 157 -12.74 13.38 -3.15
CA SER A 157 -11.44 13.51 -3.80
C SER A 157 -11.10 12.35 -4.74
N GLN A 158 -11.60 11.14 -4.44
CA GLN A 158 -11.46 9.96 -5.29
C GLN A 158 -12.40 10.02 -6.50
N TRP A 159 -13.60 10.56 -6.32
CA TRP A 159 -14.60 10.72 -7.38
C TRP A 159 -14.24 11.84 -8.38
N MET A 160 -13.66 12.94 -7.91
CA MET A 160 -13.41 14.12 -8.75
C MET A 160 -12.35 13.82 -9.85
N PRO A 161 -12.66 14.11 -11.13
CA PRO A 161 -11.83 13.69 -12.26
C PRO A 161 -10.58 14.54 -12.49
N ASN A 162 -10.53 15.76 -11.93
CA ASN A 162 -9.41 16.69 -12.12
C ASN A 162 -8.75 17.00 -10.78
N ARG A 163 -7.41 17.03 -10.77
CA ARG A 163 -6.65 17.52 -9.61
C ARG A 163 -5.27 18.07 -9.97
N VAL A 164 -4.87 19.11 -9.24
CA VAL A 164 -3.60 19.82 -9.39
C VAL A 164 -2.93 20.02 -8.03
N TRP A 165 -1.61 19.90 -8.01
CA TRP A 165 -0.81 20.37 -6.89
C TRP A 165 -0.62 21.87 -7.01
N VAL A 166 -0.93 22.62 -5.96
CA VAL A 166 -0.75 24.08 -5.94
C VAL A 166 0.42 24.45 -5.03
N LYS A 167 1.39 25.18 -5.59
CA LYS A 167 2.54 25.66 -4.84
C LYS A 167 2.23 27.01 -4.22
N LEU A 168 2.10 27.00 -2.89
CA LEU A 168 1.76 28.19 -2.14
C LEU A 168 3.01 28.92 -1.62
N PRO A 169 3.05 30.25 -1.66
CA PRO A 169 4.09 31.04 -1.02
C PRO A 169 4.20 30.74 0.49
N SER A 170 5.43 30.70 1.01
CA SER A 170 5.65 30.55 2.46
C SER A 170 5.34 31.87 3.16
N THR A 171 4.11 32.01 3.66
CA THR A 171 3.67 33.17 4.45
C THR A 171 3.41 32.75 5.89
N ARG A 172 3.99 33.48 6.85
CA ARG A 172 3.67 33.33 8.27
C ARG A 172 2.67 34.41 8.68
N GLN A 173 1.50 33.98 9.13
CA GLN A 173 0.48 34.85 9.71
C GLN A 173 0.19 34.39 11.14
N LYS A 174 0.23 35.33 12.08
CA LYS A 174 0.01 35.06 13.51
C LYS A 174 -1.43 34.60 13.72
N GLY A 175 -1.62 33.56 14.54
CA GLY A 175 -2.95 33.05 14.93
C GLY A 175 -3.64 32.10 13.94
N HIS A 176 -3.03 31.76 12.81
CA HIS A 176 -3.58 30.79 11.85
C HIS A 176 -2.71 29.53 11.78
N THR A 177 -3.32 28.36 11.55
CA THR A 177 -2.60 27.12 11.21
C THR A 177 -2.06 27.19 9.78
N ALA A 178 -1.14 26.29 9.41
CA ALA A 178 -0.61 26.24 8.04
C ALA A 178 -1.69 25.89 7.01
N TYR A 179 -2.60 24.98 7.40
CA TYR A 179 -3.80 24.63 6.65
C TYR A 179 -4.73 25.86 6.46
N GLN A 180 -5.07 26.60 7.52
CA GLN A 180 -5.94 27.77 7.41
C GLN A 180 -5.33 28.86 6.51
N ARG A 181 -4.01 29.06 6.58
CA ARG A 181 -3.31 29.97 5.67
C ARG A 181 -3.35 29.50 4.22
N ALA A 182 -3.28 28.19 3.98
CA ALA A 182 -3.38 27.65 2.63
C ALA A 182 -4.78 27.86 2.06
N ALA A 183 -5.82 27.52 2.84
CA ALA A 183 -7.21 27.75 2.48
C ALA A 183 -7.45 29.25 2.17
N ALA A 184 -7.02 30.15 3.06
CA ALA A 184 -7.20 31.59 2.88
C ALA A 184 -6.47 32.14 1.64
N GLN A 185 -5.25 31.69 1.34
CA GLN A 185 -4.53 32.10 0.13
C GLN A 185 -5.25 31.69 -1.14
N LEU A 186 -5.88 30.51 -1.15
CA LEU A 186 -6.66 30.03 -2.27
C LEU A 186 -8.10 30.58 -2.30
N GLY A 187 -8.50 31.39 -1.31
CA GLY A 187 -9.87 31.89 -1.17
C GLY A 187 -10.89 30.79 -0.84
N LEU A 188 -10.47 29.71 -0.18
CA LEU A 188 -11.31 28.59 0.21
C LEU A 188 -11.79 28.73 1.66
N THR A 189 -12.94 28.12 1.97
CA THR A 189 -13.47 28.00 3.32
C THR A 189 -12.85 26.79 4.02
N ALA A 190 -12.19 27.00 5.15
CA ALA A 190 -11.69 25.93 5.99
C ALA A 190 -12.86 25.20 6.68
N LEU A 191 -12.92 23.87 6.58
CA LEU A 191 -14.02 23.05 7.10
C LEU A 191 -13.78 22.56 8.53
N ASN A 192 -12.54 22.49 9.01
CA ASN A 192 -12.24 22.14 10.40
C ASN A 192 -11.25 23.14 10.99
N GLU A 193 -11.57 23.79 12.12
CA GLU A 193 -10.74 24.86 12.67
C GLU A 193 -9.44 24.38 13.32
N ASP A 194 -9.38 23.12 13.76
CA ASP A 194 -8.29 22.66 14.61
C ASP A 194 -6.95 22.48 13.88
N GLY A 195 -6.91 22.06 12.62
CA GLY A 195 -5.67 21.98 11.81
C GLY A 195 -4.50 21.18 12.43
N LYS A 196 -4.75 20.40 13.49
CA LYS A 196 -3.72 19.81 14.37
C LYS A 196 -3.14 18.49 13.85
N PHE A 197 -3.80 17.88 12.88
CA PHE A 197 -3.63 16.45 12.58
C PHE A 197 -2.94 16.18 11.27
N GLY A 198 -2.51 17.24 10.60
CA GLY A 198 -1.69 17.12 9.41
C GLY A 198 -2.42 16.75 8.13
N TRP A 199 -3.74 16.55 8.18
CA TRP A 199 -4.57 16.28 7.01
C TRP A 199 -5.97 16.90 7.19
N ASP A 200 -6.32 17.90 6.38
CA ASP A 200 -7.60 18.62 6.49
C ASP A 200 -8.12 19.12 5.12
N TYR A 201 -9.44 19.31 5.02
CA TYR A 201 -10.12 19.73 3.78
C TYR A 201 -10.60 21.18 3.84
N ALA A 202 -10.51 21.91 2.74
CA ALA A 202 -11.17 23.21 2.55
C ALA A 202 -11.90 23.21 1.21
N CYS A 203 -12.92 24.04 1.02
CA CYS A 203 -13.61 24.09 -0.27
C CYS A 203 -14.17 25.47 -0.63
N ASP A 204 -14.51 25.61 -1.90
CA ASP A 204 -15.27 26.72 -2.45
C ASP A 204 -16.34 26.12 -3.38
N GLU A 205 -17.58 26.12 -2.91
CA GLU A 205 -18.71 25.58 -3.67
C GLU A 205 -19.02 26.38 -4.93
N GLN A 206 -18.76 27.70 -4.94
CA GLN A 206 -19.06 28.56 -6.10
C GLN A 206 -18.09 28.30 -7.24
N ARG A 207 -16.80 28.11 -6.92
CA ARG A 207 -15.77 27.75 -7.90
C ARG A 207 -15.70 26.25 -8.17
N GLY A 208 -16.37 25.41 -7.39
CA GLY A 208 -16.30 23.95 -7.54
C GLY A 208 -14.96 23.34 -7.12
N LEU A 209 -14.33 23.91 -6.08
CA LEU A 209 -12.99 23.53 -5.63
C LEU A 209 -13.03 22.80 -4.29
N LEU A 210 -12.34 21.67 -4.21
CA LEU A 210 -12.07 20.96 -2.96
C LEU A 210 -10.54 20.87 -2.78
N MET A 211 -10.02 21.32 -1.65
CA MET A 211 -8.61 21.23 -1.29
C MET A 211 -8.41 20.15 -0.23
N ASP A 212 -7.41 19.31 -0.45
CA ASP A 212 -6.78 18.45 0.51
C ASP A 212 -5.42 19.05 0.93
N TYR A 213 -5.25 19.30 2.23
CA TYR A 213 -4.00 19.77 2.81
C TYR A 213 -3.26 18.68 3.57
N LEU A 214 -2.03 18.34 3.16
CA LEU A 214 -1.19 17.28 3.74
C LEU A 214 0.09 17.88 4.35
N ILE A 215 0.30 17.74 5.66
CA ILE A 215 1.42 18.38 6.38
C ILE A 215 2.75 17.65 6.18
N ASP A 216 2.70 16.33 6.04
CA ASP A 216 3.85 15.41 6.01
C ASP A 216 4.36 15.15 4.59
N ARG A 217 3.75 15.75 3.58
CA ARG A 217 4.14 15.60 2.18
C ARG A 217 4.97 16.81 1.71
N GLN A 218 5.90 16.57 0.78
CA GLN A 218 6.66 17.67 0.14
C GLN A 218 5.72 18.62 -0.61
N LYS A 219 4.69 18.07 -1.28
CA LYS A 219 3.58 18.81 -1.87
C LYS A 219 2.42 18.80 -0.87
N LYS A 220 1.98 19.99 -0.43
CA LYS A 220 1.08 20.11 0.72
C LYS A 220 -0.37 20.40 0.36
N CYS A 221 -0.63 20.86 -0.86
CA CYS A 221 -1.93 21.39 -1.23
C CYS A 221 -2.35 20.78 -2.57
N LEU A 222 -3.26 19.80 -2.49
CA LEU A 222 -3.85 19.15 -3.66
C LEU A 222 -5.27 19.68 -3.82
N VAL A 223 -5.59 20.21 -5.00
CA VAL A 223 -6.90 20.83 -5.27
C VAL A 223 -7.60 20.06 -6.37
N TYR A 224 -8.86 19.74 -6.14
CA TYR A 224 -9.72 18.91 -6.97
C TYR A 224 -10.85 19.76 -7.56
N SER A 225 -11.31 19.38 -8.76
CA SER A 225 -12.51 19.94 -9.39
C SER A 225 -13.26 18.89 -10.24
N ALA A 226 -14.57 19.06 -10.35
CA ALA A 226 -15.38 18.36 -11.34
C ALA A 226 -15.04 18.78 -12.78
N THR A 227 -14.61 20.03 -12.96
CA THR A 227 -14.31 20.65 -14.26
C THR A 227 -12.86 21.12 -14.33
N PRO A 228 -12.14 20.92 -15.45
CA PRO A 228 -10.77 21.39 -15.58
C PRO A 228 -10.66 22.91 -15.52
N GLU A 229 -11.66 23.64 -16.04
CA GLU A 229 -11.67 25.11 -16.13
C GLU A 229 -11.54 25.78 -14.75
N ALA A 230 -12.10 25.18 -13.71
CA ALA A 230 -11.99 25.69 -12.35
C ALA A 230 -10.55 25.62 -11.81
N LEU A 231 -9.78 24.60 -12.19
CA LEU A 231 -8.37 24.47 -11.82
C LEU A 231 -7.47 25.33 -12.71
N GLU A 232 -7.80 25.48 -13.99
CA GLU A 232 -7.12 26.40 -14.91
C GLU A 232 -7.18 27.85 -14.42
N ALA A 233 -8.28 28.25 -13.78
CA ALA A 233 -8.39 29.56 -13.15
C ALA A 233 -7.35 29.78 -12.04
N LEU A 234 -6.93 28.73 -11.32
CA LEU A 234 -5.89 28.83 -10.30
C LEU A 234 -4.50 29.07 -10.89
N GLU A 235 -4.25 28.64 -12.14
CA GLU A 235 -2.95 28.82 -12.83
C GLU A 235 -2.62 30.28 -13.11
N GLN A 236 -3.64 31.13 -13.13
CA GLN A 236 -3.48 32.58 -13.34
C GLN A 236 -2.77 33.24 -12.15
N ASP A 237 -2.97 32.69 -10.95
CA ASP A 237 -2.51 33.28 -9.70
C ASP A 237 -1.41 32.43 -9.01
N PHE A 238 -1.31 31.13 -9.34
CA PHE A 238 -0.42 30.18 -8.67
C PHE A 238 0.35 29.29 -9.64
N GLU A 239 1.54 28.87 -9.23
CA GLU A 239 2.25 27.77 -9.88
C GLU A 239 1.55 26.45 -9.53
N VAL A 240 0.99 25.78 -10.53
CA VAL A 240 0.34 24.48 -10.38
C VAL A 240 1.05 23.39 -11.16
N VAL A 241 0.87 22.14 -10.71
CA VAL A 241 1.31 20.94 -11.43
C VAL A 241 0.12 19.99 -11.55
N TRP A 242 -0.31 19.71 -12.78
CA TRP A 242 -1.38 18.75 -13.03
C TRP A 242 -0.97 17.34 -12.64
N GLU A 243 -1.88 16.65 -11.96
CA GLU A 243 -1.72 15.23 -11.66
C GLU A 243 -2.79 14.39 -12.37
N LYS A 244 -4.02 14.91 -12.47
CA LYS A 244 -5.12 14.24 -13.18
C LYS A 244 -5.96 15.26 -13.93
N ARG A 245 -6.29 15.00 -15.18
CA ARG A 245 -7.19 15.83 -16.00
C ARG A 245 -8.19 14.94 -16.71
N ASN A 246 -9.48 15.26 -16.58
CA ASN A 246 -10.60 14.54 -17.18
C ASN A 246 -10.60 13.03 -16.87
N GLY A 247 -10.19 12.64 -15.66
CA GLY A 247 -10.13 11.23 -15.29
C GLY A 247 -8.77 10.57 -15.58
N GLU A 248 -7.91 11.19 -16.39
CA GLU A 248 -6.64 10.62 -16.83
C GLU A 248 -5.46 11.19 -16.05
N LYS A 249 -4.52 10.32 -15.69
CA LYS A 249 -3.29 10.73 -15.00
C LYS A 249 -2.38 11.47 -15.98
N ILE A 250 -1.88 12.63 -15.57
CA ILE A 250 -0.89 13.37 -16.34
C ILE A 250 0.50 12.84 -15.96
N LEU A 251 1.24 12.38 -16.97
CA LEU A 251 2.58 11.86 -16.80
C LEU A 251 3.59 12.88 -17.34
N ASP A 252 4.73 13.02 -16.67
CA ASP A 252 5.84 13.85 -17.14
C ASP A 252 6.91 12.96 -17.80
N PRO A 253 7.04 12.96 -19.14
CA PRO A 253 8.03 12.14 -19.83
C PRO A 253 9.47 12.40 -19.41
N ALA A 254 9.78 13.59 -18.85
CA ALA A 254 11.11 13.90 -18.34
C ALA A 254 11.48 13.07 -17.10
N THR A 255 10.49 12.45 -16.45
CA THR A 255 10.69 11.61 -15.26
C THR A 255 10.75 10.11 -15.57
N PHE A 256 10.49 9.72 -16.82
CA PHE A 256 10.52 8.33 -17.27
C PHE A 256 11.93 7.77 -17.33
N LEU A 257 12.05 6.45 -17.24
CA LEU A 257 13.30 5.75 -17.51
C LEU A 257 13.81 6.07 -18.93
N GLN A 258 15.09 6.40 -19.01
CA GLN A 258 15.79 6.69 -20.27
C GLN A 258 16.71 5.52 -20.66
N THR A 259 17.12 4.72 -19.69
CA THR A 259 17.87 3.48 -19.88
C THR A 259 17.03 2.44 -20.63
N PRO A 260 17.60 1.71 -21.61
CA PRO A 260 16.87 0.65 -22.30
C PRO A 260 16.62 -0.55 -21.38
N PRO A 261 15.51 -1.30 -21.60
CA PRO A 261 15.23 -2.51 -20.84
C PRO A 261 16.26 -3.61 -21.14
N PRO A 262 16.70 -4.38 -20.13
CA PRO A 262 17.63 -5.49 -20.33
C PRO A 262 16.96 -6.61 -21.13
N GLN A 263 17.70 -7.18 -22.09
CA GLN A 263 17.22 -8.20 -23.02
C GLN A 263 17.64 -9.61 -22.60
N THR A 264 18.81 -9.76 -21.97
CA THR A 264 19.31 -11.08 -21.52
C THR A 264 19.30 -11.22 -20.00
N PHE A 265 19.35 -12.46 -19.53
CA PHE A 265 19.43 -12.74 -18.09
C PHE A 265 20.69 -12.13 -17.45
N GLU A 266 21.82 -12.17 -18.15
CA GLU A 266 23.07 -11.54 -17.73
C GLU A 266 22.91 -10.03 -17.53
N GLU A 267 22.23 -9.35 -18.45
CA GLU A 267 21.96 -7.91 -18.35
C GLU A 267 21.03 -7.61 -17.16
N LYS A 268 20.00 -8.43 -16.94
CA LYS A 268 19.12 -8.34 -15.76
C LYS A 268 19.92 -8.50 -14.46
N LEU A 269 20.80 -9.51 -14.38
CA LEU A 269 21.64 -9.74 -13.21
C LEU A 269 22.68 -8.63 -13.01
N ASP A 270 23.26 -8.08 -14.08
CA ASP A 270 24.20 -6.96 -13.99
C ASP A 270 23.50 -5.70 -13.46
N MET A 271 22.25 -5.47 -13.88
CA MET A 271 21.41 -4.38 -13.37
C MET A 271 21.10 -4.57 -11.87
N MET A 272 20.63 -5.75 -11.47
CA MET A 272 20.42 -6.09 -10.06
C MET A 272 21.70 -5.92 -9.23
N ARG A 273 22.85 -6.35 -9.76
CA ARG A 273 24.15 -6.24 -9.10
C ARG A 273 24.54 -4.77 -8.87
N GLU A 274 24.33 -3.90 -9.86
CA GLU A 274 24.63 -2.48 -9.71
C GLU A 274 23.78 -1.84 -8.62
N ILE A 275 22.48 -2.15 -8.57
CA ILE A 275 21.56 -1.58 -7.59
C ILE A 275 21.88 -2.11 -6.18
N LEU A 276 22.03 -3.42 -6.02
CA LEU A 276 22.24 -4.09 -4.73
C LEU A 276 23.64 -3.86 -4.17
N LEU A 277 24.68 -4.02 -5.00
CA LEU A 277 26.08 -4.06 -4.56
C LEU A 277 26.85 -2.78 -4.88
N GLY A 278 26.39 -1.99 -5.86
CA GLY A 278 27.12 -0.84 -6.38
C GLY A 278 28.55 -1.20 -6.81
N LYS A 279 29.54 -0.74 -6.04
CA LYS A 279 30.97 -1.01 -6.30
C LYS A 279 31.45 -2.35 -5.75
N ARG A 280 30.69 -3.00 -4.88
CA ARG A 280 31.05 -4.30 -4.31
C ARG A 280 30.99 -5.39 -5.39
N ARG A 281 31.80 -6.42 -5.20
CA ARG A 281 31.99 -7.54 -6.12
C ARG A 281 31.81 -8.85 -5.38
N MET A 282 30.88 -9.66 -5.85
CA MET A 282 30.54 -10.99 -5.31
C MET A 282 30.65 -12.08 -6.38
N ASP A 283 31.28 -11.76 -7.50
CA ASP A 283 31.56 -12.68 -8.58
C ASP A 283 32.35 -13.89 -8.09
N LEU A 284 31.99 -15.06 -8.60
CA LEU A 284 32.73 -16.29 -8.38
C LEU A 284 33.30 -16.76 -9.72
N PRO A 285 34.60 -17.11 -9.80
CA PRO A 285 35.16 -17.63 -11.04
C PRO A 285 34.55 -19.00 -11.39
N MET A 286 34.46 -19.31 -12.68
CA MET A 286 33.85 -20.57 -13.15
C MET A 286 34.49 -21.81 -12.52
N GLU A 287 35.80 -21.79 -12.29
CA GLU A 287 36.54 -22.88 -11.63
C GLU A 287 35.99 -23.25 -10.25
N GLU A 288 35.46 -22.28 -9.48
CA GLU A 288 34.86 -22.56 -8.17
C GLU A 288 33.42 -23.09 -8.31
N ILE A 289 32.71 -22.71 -9.37
CA ILE A 289 31.38 -23.25 -9.70
C ILE A 289 31.53 -24.71 -10.13
N GLU A 290 32.47 -25.02 -11.03
CA GLU A 290 32.78 -26.38 -11.49
C GLU A 290 33.19 -27.31 -10.34
N LYS A 291 33.87 -26.78 -9.32
CA LYS A 291 34.18 -27.55 -8.09
C LYS A 291 32.91 -27.93 -7.33
N ALA A 292 31.93 -27.04 -7.25
CA ALA A 292 30.65 -27.32 -6.61
C ALA A 292 29.83 -28.34 -7.43
N GLU A 293 29.77 -28.17 -8.74
CA GLU A 293 29.15 -29.13 -9.67
C GLU A 293 29.72 -30.54 -9.50
N LYS A 294 31.05 -30.65 -9.46
CA LYS A 294 31.73 -31.93 -9.22
C LYS A 294 31.43 -32.50 -7.84
N ARG A 295 31.38 -31.67 -6.79
CA ARG A 295 31.05 -32.09 -5.43
C ARG A 295 29.64 -32.64 -5.32
N LEU A 296 28.68 -31.99 -5.99
CA LEU A 296 27.26 -32.34 -5.94
C LEU A 296 26.86 -33.39 -7.00
N GLY A 297 27.79 -33.78 -7.86
CA GLY A 297 27.52 -34.74 -8.94
C GLY A 297 26.47 -34.24 -9.93
N MET A 298 26.38 -32.93 -10.17
CA MET A 298 25.43 -32.34 -11.10
C MET A 298 26.06 -31.20 -11.90
N VAL A 299 25.55 -30.99 -13.11
CA VAL A 299 25.86 -29.82 -13.93
C VAL A 299 24.80 -28.77 -13.62
N PHE A 300 25.20 -27.57 -13.19
CA PHE A 300 24.22 -26.52 -12.90
C PHE A 300 23.60 -26.00 -14.21
N PRO A 301 22.29 -25.69 -14.21
CA PRO A 301 21.66 -24.98 -15.31
C PRO A 301 22.37 -23.65 -15.61
N GLU A 302 22.40 -23.23 -16.88
CA GLU A 302 23.05 -22.00 -17.31
C GLU A 302 22.61 -20.74 -16.52
N PRO A 303 21.31 -20.53 -16.20
CA PRO A 303 20.89 -19.43 -15.33
C PRO A 303 21.57 -19.46 -13.95
N LEU A 304 21.66 -20.64 -13.33
CA LEU A 304 22.28 -20.77 -12.01
C LEU A 304 23.78 -20.47 -12.05
N ARG A 305 24.48 -20.89 -13.11
CA ARG A 305 25.89 -20.51 -13.35
C ARG A 305 26.05 -19.00 -13.51
N ALA A 306 25.25 -18.38 -14.39
CA ALA A 306 25.29 -16.94 -14.64
C ALA A 306 25.02 -16.12 -13.37
N PHE A 307 24.13 -16.62 -12.51
CA PHE A 307 23.85 -16.06 -11.19
C PHE A 307 25.07 -16.12 -10.27
N TYR A 308 25.67 -17.30 -10.09
CA TYR A 308 26.84 -17.45 -9.20
C TYR A 308 28.09 -16.73 -9.71
N GLN A 309 28.23 -16.54 -11.02
CA GLN A 309 29.28 -15.68 -11.58
C GLN A 309 29.16 -14.21 -11.13
N ARG A 310 28.00 -13.78 -10.61
CA ARG A 310 27.77 -12.40 -10.13
C ARG A 310 27.58 -12.32 -8.61
N PHE A 311 26.99 -13.34 -8.00
CA PHE A 311 26.59 -13.37 -6.60
C PHE A 311 27.16 -14.55 -5.79
N GLY A 312 27.99 -15.41 -6.38
CA GLY A 312 28.38 -16.71 -5.82
C GLY A 312 29.39 -16.72 -4.68
N LYS A 313 30.06 -15.60 -4.36
CA LYS A 313 30.87 -15.51 -3.12
C LYS A 313 30.02 -15.53 -1.85
N GLY A 314 28.71 -15.30 -1.99
CA GLY A 314 27.79 -15.13 -0.88
C GLY A 314 28.23 -14.08 0.12
N GLY A 315 27.51 -14.08 1.23
CA GLY A 315 27.64 -13.07 2.25
C GLY A 315 26.51 -12.06 2.17
N LYS A 316 26.24 -11.46 3.33
CA LYS A 316 25.26 -10.39 3.54
C LYS A 316 25.36 -9.37 2.40
N LEU A 317 24.38 -9.33 1.49
CA LEU A 317 24.37 -8.40 0.37
C LEU A 317 24.58 -6.97 0.89
N MET A 318 23.91 -6.61 2.01
CA MET A 318 24.04 -5.29 2.66
C MET A 318 23.92 -5.23 4.21
N SER A 319 23.19 -6.12 4.91
CA SER A 319 22.87 -5.99 6.36
C SER A 319 23.08 -7.27 7.17
N THR A 320 22.98 -7.19 8.50
CA THR A 320 23.00 -8.37 9.40
C THR A 320 21.73 -9.20 9.38
N GLU A 321 20.65 -8.68 8.80
CA GLU A 321 19.28 -9.19 8.87
C GLU A 321 18.70 -9.27 7.46
N SER A 322 18.57 -10.48 6.92
CA SER A 322 17.86 -10.77 5.67
C SER A 322 16.56 -11.50 6.03
N LEU A 323 15.57 -11.51 5.14
CA LEU A 323 14.43 -12.42 5.29
C LEU A 323 14.84 -13.87 5.00
N HIS A 324 15.78 -14.08 4.08
CA HIS A 324 16.20 -15.42 3.70
C HIS A 324 17.68 -15.48 3.32
N THR A 325 18.25 -16.67 3.37
CA THR A 325 19.61 -16.97 2.97
C THR A 325 19.59 -17.62 1.59
N ILE A 326 20.33 -17.05 0.63
CA ILE A 326 20.61 -17.70 -0.66
C ILE A 326 21.93 -18.44 -0.52
N TYR A 327 21.91 -19.74 -0.78
CA TYR A 327 23.06 -20.61 -0.59
C TYR A 327 24.13 -20.38 -1.66
N THR A 328 25.39 -20.26 -1.22
CA THR A 328 26.55 -20.23 -2.14
C THR A 328 26.85 -21.61 -2.71
N PRO A 329 27.63 -21.71 -3.81
CA PRO A 329 28.08 -22.99 -4.33
C PRO A 329 28.80 -23.88 -3.30
N LYS A 330 29.39 -23.31 -2.25
CA LYS A 330 30.05 -24.06 -1.17
C LYS A 330 29.08 -24.57 -0.11
N GLU A 331 27.98 -23.86 0.10
CA GLU A 331 26.97 -24.19 1.11
C GLU A 331 25.80 -25.00 0.56
N LEU A 332 25.64 -25.04 -0.77
CA LEU A 332 24.64 -25.89 -1.44
C LEU A 332 24.73 -27.34 -0.96
N GLN A 333 23.58 -27.87 -0.59
CA GLN A 333 23.36 -29.26 -0.19
C GLN A 333 22.20 -29.84 -0.98
N THR A 334 22.25 -31.15 -1.20
CA THR A 334 21.14 -31.94 -1.72
C THR A 334 20.38 -32.48 -0.52
N TYR A 335 19.10 -32.17 -0.42
CA TYR A 335 18.29 -32.64 0.70
C TYR A 335 17.47 -33.85 0.22
N THR A 336 17.83 -35.04 0.67
CA THR A 336 16.90 -36.16 0.73
C THR A 336 15.96 -35.90 1.88
N VAL A 337 14.66 -36.16 1.71
CA VAL A 337 13.66 -36.07 2.78
C VAL A 337 14.06 -37.05 3.88
N GLU A 338 14.88 -36.61 4.82
CA GLU A 338 15.04 -37.25 6.10
C GLU A 338 14.00 -36.64 7.06
N ASP A 339 13.38 -37.56 7.80
CA ASP A 339 12.51 -37.39 8.97
C ASP A 339 11.00 -37.21 8.68
N GLU A 340 10.05 -38.06 9.10
CA GLU A 340 10.01 -39.12 10.13
C GLU A 340 9.10 -40.29 9.63
N ASP A 341 9.42 -41.55 9.93
CA ASP A 341 8.59 -42.77 9.69
C ASP A 341 8.34 -43.25 8.23
N SER A 342 9.31 -43.11 7.33
CA SER A 342 9.29 -43.86 6.06
C SER A 342 10.13 -45.13 6.15
N ASP A 343 9.48 -46.29 6.33
CA ASP A 343 10.08 -47.64 6.25
C ASP A 343 10.69 -47.94 4.86
N GLU A 344 10.59 -47.03 3.89
CA GLU A 344 10.96 -47.26 2.49
C GLU A 344 12.48 -47.17 2.23
N TYR A 345 13.26 -46.65 3.19
CA TYR A 345 14.70 -46.40 3.01
C TYR A 345 15.61 -47.07 4.07
N GLU A 346 15.09 -47.98 4.90
CA GLU A 346 15.93 -48.81 5.77
C GLU A 346 16.89 -49.68 4.94
N GLY A 347 18.18 -49.38 5.01
CA GLY A 347 19.26 -50.21 4.43
C GLY A 347 20.15 -49.52 3.39
N TYR A 348 19.88 -48.27 3.03
CA TYR A 348 20.78 -47.46 2.19
C TYR A 348 21.91 -46.84 3.04
N THR A 349 23.13 -46.83 2.50
CA THR A 349 24.26 -46.10 3.10
C THR A 349 24.15 -44.59 2.87
N GLU A 350 24.83 -43.77 3.68
CA GLU A 350 24.86 -42.31 3.54
C GLU A 350 25.34 -41.86 2.14
N GLU A 351 26.27 -42.61 1.54
CA GLU A 351 26.71 -42.40 0.14
C GLU A 351 25.62 -42.77 -0.89
N GLU A 352 24.79 -43.78 -0.62
CA GLU A 352 23.67 -44.17 -1.48
C GLU A 352 22.47 -43.24 -1.34
N LEU A 353 22.18 -42.71 -0.14
CA LEU A 353 21.19 -41.64 0.08
C LEU A 353 21.62 -40.34 -0.63
N THR A 354 22.92 -40.01 -0.56
CA THR A 354 23.50 -38.89 -1.32
C THR A 354 23.42 -39.13 -2.84
N ALA A 355 23.57 -40.39 -3.29
CA ALA A 355 23.42 -40.78 -4.69
C ALA A 355 21.96 -40.89 -5.17
N LEU A 356 20.99 -41.04 -4.26
CA LEU A 356 19.55 -41.11 -4.52
C LEU A 356 18.90 -39.76 -4.89
N GLY A 357 19.68 -38.68 -4.93
CA GLY A 357 19.33 -37.55 -5.80
C GLY A 357 18.35 -36.53 -5.22
N GLY A 358 18.49 -36.15 -3.94
CA GLY A 358 17.66 -35.09 -3.34
C GLY A 358 17.79 -33.74 -4.04
N ASP A 359 16.69 -32.98 -4.09
CA ASP A 359 16.61 -31.68 -4.75
C ASP A 359 17.59 -30.67 -4.13
N LEU A 360 18.05 -29.72 -4.95
CA LEU A 360 19.07 -28.76 -4.54
C LEU A 360 18.41 -27.57 -3.83
N VAL A 361 18.77 -27.31 -2.58
CA VAL A 361 18.23 -26.17 -1.82
C VAL A 361 18.96 -24.89 -2.25
N LEU A 362 18.26 -23.99 -2.94
CA LEU A 362 18.80 -22.72 -3.43
C LEU A 362 18.75 -21.62 -2.37
N ALA A 363 17.67 -21.57 -1.60
CA ALA A 363 17.47 -20.57 -0.56
C ALA A 363 16.53 -21.06 0.54
N GLU A 364 16.61 -20.41 1.71
CA GLU A 364 15.81 -20.72 2.89
C GLU A 364 15.45 -19.43 3.64
N GLU A 365 14.18 -19.27 4.02
CA GLU A 365 13.74 -18.19 4.91
C GLU A 365 14.37 -18.36 6.29
N ASN A 366 14.80 -17.27 6.92
CA ASN A 366 15.64 -17.34 8.13
C ASN A 366 14.91 -17.88 9.38
N GLN A 367 13.57 -17.95 9.37
CA GLN A 367 12.74 -18.64 10.35
C GLN A 367 12.35 -20.06 9.91
N ALA A 368 12.92 -20.55 8.80
CA ALA A 368 12.68 -21.85 8.19
C ALA A 368 11.20 -22.11 7.87
N VAL A 369 10.47 -21.06 7.45
CA VAL A 369 9.05 -21.16 7.05
C VAL A 369 8.92 -21.63 5.60
N TRP A 370 9.93 -21.40 4.76
CA TRP A 370 9.96 -21.92 3.40
C TRP A 370 11.39 -22.13 2.90
N TRP A 371 11.52 -23.08 1.96
CA TRP A 371 12.72 -23.36 1.18
C TRP A 371 12.42 -23.20 -0.31
N CYS A 372 13.34 -22.56 -1.03
CA CYS A 372 13.34 -22.58 -2.49
C CYS A 372 14.30 -23.67 -2.95
N ARG A 373 13.78 -24.65 -3.68
CA ARG A 373 14.49 -25.83 -4.15
C ARG A 373 14.52 -25.87 -5.67
N LEU A 374 15.51 -26.56 -6.21
CA LEU A 374 15.66 -26.84 -7.64
C LEU A 374 15.58 -28.35 -7.83
N ASP A 375 14.56 -28.77 -8.59
CA ASP A 375 14.39 -30.16 -8.97
C ASP A 375 15.55 -30.58 -9.88
N ARG A 376 16.26 -31.64 -9.49
CA ARG A 376 17.51 -32.03 -10.17
C ARG A 376 17.28 -32.67 -11.54
N GLU A 377 16.12 -33.27 -11.76
CA GLU A 377 15.79 -33.95 -13.02
C GLU A 377 15.29 -32.95 -14.05
N THR A 378 14.39 -32.06 -13.62
CA THR A 378 13.71 -31.11 -14.50
C THR A 378 14.44 -29.77 -14.60
N GLY A 379 15.21 -29.39 -13.57
CA GLY A 379 15.81 -28.06 -13.47
C GLY A 379 14.81 -26.95 -13.13
N GLU A 380 13.59 -27.32 -12.71
CA GLU A 380 12.54 -26.36 -12.35
C GLU A 380 12.62 -26.00 -10.85
N PRO A 381 12.46 -24.72 -10.49
CA PRO A 381 12.41 -24.29 -9.12
C PRO A 381 11.00 -24.44 -8.51
N TYR A 382 10.94 -24.73 -7.22
CA TYR A 382 9.70 -24.76 -6.45
C TYR A 382 9.90 -24.26 -5.01
N LEU A 383 8.81 -23.82 -4.37
CA LEU A 383 8.77 -23.57 -2.93
C LEU A 383 8.28 -24.81 -2.19
N ASP A 384 8.89 -25.04 -1.03
CA ASP A 384 8.54 -26.06 -0.06
C ASP A 384 8.30 -25.37 1.29
N TYR A 385 7.15 -25.63 1.93
CA TYR A 385 6.80 -25.06 3.23
C TYR A 385 7.04 -26.04 4.39
N GLY A 386 7.64 -27.20 4.13
CA GLY A 386 7.95 -28.23 5.12
C GLY A 386 6.77 -29.15 5.47
N ASP A 387 5.64 -29.03 4.77
CA ASP A 387 4.46 -29.89 4.90
C ASP A 387 4.40 -30.99 3.82
N GLY A 388 5.41 -31.05 2.96
CA GLY A 388 5.49 -31.99 1.84
C GLY A 388 4.78 -31.51 0.57
N GLU A 389 4.12 -30.34 0.59
CA GLU A 389 3.55 -29.75 -0.61
C GLU A 389 4.60 -28.96 -1.41
N ARG A 390 4.70 -29.28 -2.71
CA ARG A 390 5.52 -28.52 -3.66
C ARG A 390 4.66 -27.44 -4.31
N MET A 391 5.02 -26.17 -4.10
CA MET A 391 4.39 -25.04 -4.79
C MET A 391 5.24 -24.61 -5.99
N GLU A 392 4.65 -24.72 -7.17
CA GLU A 392 5.27 -24.20 -8.40
C GLU A 392 5.42 -22.67 -8.36
N MET A 393 6.56 -22.19 -8.87
CA MET A 393 6.93 -20.78 -8.88
C MET A 393 6.26 -19.99 -10.01
N ASP A 394 5.88 -20.67 -11.11
CA ASP A 394 5.30 -20.07 -12.32
C ASP A 394 6.12 -18.91 -12.94
N MET A 395 7.46 -18.95 -12.83
CA MET A 395 8.38 -17.91 -13.35
C MET A 395 9.68 -18.45 -13.95
N GLY A 396 9.89 -19.77 -13.95
CA GLY A 396 11.14 -20.43 -14.32
C GLY A 396 12.33 -20.07 -13.41
N LEU A 397 13.50 -20.67 -13.67
CA LEU A 397 14.70 -20.48 -12.86
C LEU A 397 15.25 -19.05 -12.87
N GLU A 398 15.26 -18.38 -14.03
CA GLU A 398 15.71 -16.99 -14.12
C GLU A 398 14.86 -16.04 -13.27
N GLY A 399 13.54 -16.13 -13.40
CA GLY A 399 12.60 -15.31 -12.64
C GLY A 399 12.70 -15.57 -11.14
N THR A 400 12.84 -16.85 -10.76
CA THR A 400 13.03 -17.26 -9.36
C THR A 400 14.30 -16.66 -8.76
N LEU A 401 15.43 -16.72 -9.45
CA LEU A 401 16.70 -16.17 -8.96
C LEU A 401 16.64 -14.64 -8.82
N LEU A 402 15.94 -13.95 -9.73
CA LEU A 402 15.70 -12.50 -9.61
C LEU A 402 14.78 -12.17 -8.45
N TRP A 403 13.75 -12.98 -8.22
CA TRP A 403 12.82 -12.83 -7.11
C TRP A 403 13.52 -13.02 -5.76
N LEU A 404 14.36 -14.05 -5.62
CA LEU A 404 15.19 -14.24 -4.42
C LEU A 404 16.05 -13.00 -4.14
N LEU A 405 16.73 -12.44 -5.15
CA LEU A 405 17.49 -11.20 -4.97
C LEU A 405 16.61 -10.00 -4.56
N ALA A 406 15.44 -9.86 -5.15
CA ALA A 406 14.50 -8.78 -4.82
C ALA A 406 13.98 -8.93 -3.38
N GLN A 407 13.62 -10.14 -2.96
CA GLN A 407 13.19 -10.42 -1.59
C GLN A 407 14.31 -10.21 -0.58
N GLN A 408 15.58 -10.51 -0.92
CA GLN A 408 16.71 -10.15 -0.06
C GLN A 408 16.83 -8.63 0.07
N SER A 409 16.53 -7.88 -1.00
CA SER A 409 16.61 -6.42 -1.01
C SER A 409 15.67 -5.76 0.00
N LEU A 410 14.47 -6.33 0.21
CA LEU A 410 13.46 -5.80 1.14
C LEU A 410 13.90 -5.89 2.61
N GLY A 411 14.72 -6.87 2.98
CA GLY A 411 15.38 -6.94 4.30
C GLY A 411 16.72 -6.19 4.37
N CYS A 412 17.30 -5.82 3.22
CA CYS A 412 18.67 -5.29 3.13
C CYS A 412 18.74 -3.77 2.96
N LEU A 413 17.76 -3.16 2.30
CA LEU A 413 17.73 -1.73 2.02
C LEU A 413 17.02 -1.00 3.16
N ALA A 414 17.76 -0.18 3.89
CA ALA A 414 17.25 0.60 5.03
C ALA A 414 16.11 1.58 4.70
N ASN A 415 15.79 1.75 3.41
CA ASN A 415 14.68 2.57 2.95
C ASN A 415 13.84 1.70 2.02
N GLY A 416 12.66 1.29 2.48
CA GLY A 416 11.71 0.51 1.71
C GLY A 416 10.33 0.57 2.36
N GLY A 417 9.32 0.08 1.66
CA GLY A 417 7.96 0.06 2.14
C GLY A 417 6.99 -0.58 1.16
N ASP A 418 5.77 -0.79 1.63
CA ASP A 418 4.67 -1.35 0.86
C ASP A 418 3.87 -0.25 0.17
N CYS A 419 3.43 -0.52 -1.04
CA CYS A 419 2.58 0.35 -1.83
C CYS A 419 1.33 -0.43 -2.24
N ALA A 420 0.15 0.08 -1.89
CA ALA A 420 -1.09 -0.45 -2.44
C ALA A 420 -1.15 -0.12 -3.94
N LEU A 421 -1.13 -1.15 -4.78
CA LEU A 421 -1.22 -1.02 -6.22
C LEU A 421 -1.78 -2.31 -6.82
N GLU A 422 -3.03 -2.27 -7.24
CA GLU A 422 -3.70 -3.38 -7.94
C GLU A 422 -3.00 -3.71 -9.27
N GLN A 423 -2.92 -5.00 -9.59
CA GLN A 423 -2.38 -5.49 -10.84
C GLN A 423 -3.42 -5.35 -11.97
N THR A 424 -3.61 -4.13 -12.46
CA THR A 424 -4.43 -3.84 -13.65
C THR A 424 -3.54 -3.54 -14.86
N PRO A 425 -4.01 -3.74 -16.10
CA PRO A 425 -3.28 -3.35 -17.30
C PRO A 425 -2.87 -1.86 -17.31
N GLU A 426 -3.71 -0.98 -16.77
CA GLU A 426 -3.44 0.45 -16.69
C GLU A 426 -2.31 0.76 -15.69
N ASN A 427 -2.36 0.15 -14.50
CA ASN A 427 -1.31 0.30 -13.51
C ASN A 427 0.02 -0.29 -13.99
N ARG A 428 -0.05 -1.43 -14.70
CA ARG A 428 1.10 -2.07 -15.32
C ARG A 428 1.76 -1.15 -16.36
N ALA A 429 1.00 -0.66 -17.33
CA ALA A 429 1.50 0.27 -18.35
C ALA A 429 2.05 1.56 -17.74
N TRP A 430 1.41 2.08 -16.68
CA TRP A 430 1.92 3.23 -15.94
C TRP A 430 3.27 2.94 -15.26
N MET A 431 3.42 1.78 -14.60
CA MET A 431 4.67 1.39 -13.94
C MET A 431 5.83 1.19 -14.93
N GLU A 432 5.55 0.71 -16.14
CA GLU A 432 6.56 0.49 -17.20
C GLU A 432 7.27 1.79 -17.64
N HIS A 433 6.67 2.96 -17.40
CA HIS A 433 7.36 4.23 -17.62
C HIS A 433 8.49 4.48 -16.61
N TYR A 434 8.43 3.87 -15.43
CA TYR A 434 9.32 4.14 -14.30
C TYR A 434 10.17 2.93 -13.89
N PHE A 435 9.85 1.74 -14.37
CA PHE A 435 10.53 0.51 -14.03
C PHE A 435 10.73 -0.41 -15.25
N HIS A 436 11.90 -1.05 -15.30
CA HIS A 436 12.13 -2.22 -16.15
C HIS A 436 11.66 -3.46 -15.42
N TYR A 437 10.79 -4.25 -16.03
CA TYR A 437 10.41 -5.56 -15.51
C TYR A 437 11.47 -6.59 -15.88
N LEU A 438 12.03 -7.23 -14.87
CA LEU A 438 13.08 -8.24 -15.02
C LEU A 438 12.48 -9.65 -15.01
N ALA A 439 11.42 -9.86 -14.24
CA ALA A 439 10.68 -11.11 -14.17
C ALA A 439 9.18 -10.85 -14.12
N GLU A 440 8.43 -11.72 -14.79
CA GLU A 440 6.98 -11.65 -14.96
C GLU A 440 6.38 -13.05 -14.74
N GLY A 441 5.12 -13.12 -14.34
CA GLY A 441 4.42 -14.36 -14.02
C GLY A 441 3.60 -14.20 -12.75
N LYS A 442 3.55 -15.25 -11.93
CA LYS A 442 2.88 -15.22 -10.63
C LYS A 442 3.44 -14.16 -9.69
N TRP A 443 4.76 -13.95 -9.72
CA TRP A 443 5.41 -12.82 -9.06
C TRP A 443 6.13 -11.94 -10.09
N GLU A 444 6.34 -10.69 -9.72
CA GLU A 444 7.02 -9.73 -10.58
C GLU A 444 8.25 -9.19 -9.87
N VAL A 445 9.30 -8.94 -10.65
CA VAL A 445 10.50 -8.23 -10.19
C VAL A 445 10.75 -7.09 -11.17
N PHE A 446 10.91 -5.90 -10.63
CA PHE A 446 11.09 -4.70 -11.45
C PHE A 446 12.07 -3.73 -10.80
N VAL A 447 12.74 -2.94 -11.62
CA VAL A 447 13.84 -2.08 -11.16
C VAL A 447 13.85 -0.73 -11.84
N ASN A 448 14.26 0.28 -11.09
CA ASN A 448 14.64 1.57 -11.64
C ASN A 448 16.17 1.73 -11.47
N PRO A 449 16.97 1.40 -12.50
CA PRO A 449 18.43 1.43 -12.38
C PRO A 449 18.97 2.84 -12.17
N GLU A 450 18.35 3.85 -12.76
CA GLU A 450 18.77 5.26 -12.65
C GLU A 450 18.63 5.81 -11.24
N ARG A 451 17.64 5.31 -10.49
CA ARG A 451 17.37 5.68 -9.10
C ARG A 451 17.90 4.67 -8.09
N GLY A 452 18.40 3.52 -8.54
CA GLY A 452 18.86 2.44 -7.66
C GLY A 452 17.74 1.88 -6.78
N ILE A 453 16.57 1.63 -7.38
CA ILE A 453 15.37 1.12 -6.72
C ILE A 453 15.05 -0.27 -7.28
N ILE A 454 14.63 -1.17 -6.40
CA ILE A 454 14.12 -2.50 -6.71
C ILE A 454 12.72 -2.60 -6.13
N GLY A 455 11.81 -3.23 -6.87
CA GLY A 455 10.53 -3.63 -6.34
C GLY A 455 10.17 -5.05 -6.74
N SER A 456 9.22 -5.59 -6.02
CA SER A 456 8.66 -6.90 -6.28
C SER A 456 7.18 -6.92 -5.96
N ARG A 457 6.46 -7.78 -6.67
CA ARG A 457 5.07 -8.09 -6.41
C ARG A 457 4.94 -9.56 -6.07
N THR A 458 4.33 -9.88 -4.94
CA THR A 458 3.97 -11.25 -4.55
C THR A 458 2.47 -11.47 -4.42
N ASP A 459 1.67 -10.41 -4.49
CA ASP A 459 0.21 -10.44 -4.45
C ASP A 459 -0.43 -9.45 -5.45
N GLU A 460 -1.72 -9.59 -5.67
CA GLU A 460 -2.45 -8.82 -6.70
C GLU A 460 -2.68 -7.35 -6.33
N ASN A 461 -2.57 -6.98 -5.05
CA ASN A 461 -3.04 -5.68 -4.54
C ASN A 461 -1.92 -4.78 -4.02
N SER A 462 -0.71 -5.30 -3.87
CA SER A 462 0.39 -4.59 -3.25
C SER A 462 1.72 -4.89 -3.94
N ILE A 463 2.63 -3.93 -3.83
CA ILE A 463 4.02 -4.09 -4.21
C ILE A 463 4.90 -3.64 -3.07
N CYS A 464 6.04 -4.31 -2.92
CA CYS A 464 7.11 -3.86 -2.05
C CYS A 464 8.14 -3.13 -2.91
N ILE A 465 8.62 -1.98 -2.45
CA ILE A 465 9.68 -1.23 -3.11
C ILE A 465 10.75 -0.88 -2.09
N ALA A 466 12.01 -1.00 -2.49
CA ALA A 466 13.15 -0.61 -1.69
C ALA A 466 14.21 0.11 -2.51
N GLY A 467 14.90 1.05 -1.88
CA GLY A 467 15.91 1.90 -2.51
C GLY A 467 17.14 2.09 -1.65
N ARG A 468 18.28 2.32 -2.30
CA ARG A 468 19.55 2.59 -1.59
C ARG A 468 19.52 3.85 -0.73
N ARG A 469 18.67 4.83 -1.09
CA ARG A 469 18.52 6.11 -0.40
C ARG A 469 17.05 6.49 -0.35
N GLY A 470 16.56 6.90 0.83
CA GLY A 470 15.19 7.41 0.98
C GLY A 470 14.88 8.58 0.05
N THR A 471 15.88 9.42 -0.26
CA THR A 471 15.70 10.53 -1.21
C THR A 471 15.30 10.10 -2.63
N GLU A 472 15.65 8.88 -3.06
CA GLU A 472 15.24 8.37 -4.37
C GLU A 472 13.81 7.81 -4.34
N LEU A 473 13.38 7.27 -3.19
CA LEU A 473 11.99 6.89 -2.95
C LEU A 473 11.09 8.14 -2.87
N ASP A 474 11.52 9.20 -2.19
CA ASP A 474 10.80 10.49 -2.17
C ASP A 474 10.60 11.06 -3.58
N LYS A 475 11.63 10.96 -4.43
CA LYS A 475 11.52 11.37 -5.83
C LYS A 475 10.57 10.47 -6.60
N LEU A 476 10.60 9.16 -6.37
CA LEU A 476 9.65 8.23 -6.98
C LEU A 476 8.22 8.60 -6.58
N GLU A 477 7.90 8.74 -5.29
CA GLU A 477 6.56 9.15 -4.84
C GLU A 477 6.13 10.49 -5.46
N ARG A 478 7.04 11.45 -5.58
CA ARG A 478 6.73 12.76 -6.16
C ARG A 478 6.38 12.69 -7.64
N ASP A 479 7.11 11.88 -8.39
CA ASP A 479 7.03 11.82 -9.85
C ASP A 479 5.93 10.84 -10.31
N THR A 480 5.72 9.77 -9.54
CA THR A 480 4.73 8.73 -9.86
C THR A 480 3.42 8.96 -9.11
N GLY A 481 3.41 9.57 -7.93
CA GLY A 481 2.26 9.62 -7.03
C GLY A 481 1.99 8.31 -6.28
N LEU A 482 2.87 7.31 -6.43
CA LEU A 482 2.82 6.09 -5.62
C LEU A 482 3.02 6.47 -4.15
N GLN A 483 2.21 5.90 -3.25
CA GLN A 483 2.35 6.12 -1.81
C GLN A 483 3.10 4.96 -1.19
N ILE A 484 4.28 5.25 -0.63
CA ILE A 484 5.12 4.25 0.02
C ILE A 484 4.84 4.29 1.52
N SER A 485 4.44 3.15 2.08
CA SER A 485 4.29 2.93 3.51
C SER A 485 5.62 2.42 4.06
N TYR A 486 6.51 3.34 4.44
CA TYR A 486 7.87 3.02 4.90
C TYR A 486 7.88 2.10 6.13
N PHE A 487 8.81 1.15 6.14
CA PHE A 487 9.05 0.20 7.24
C PHE A 487 9.73 0.83 8.47
#